data_AF-A0A6M3XD78-F1
#
_entry.id   AF-A0A6M3XD78-F1
#
_cell.length_a   1.000
_cell.length_b   1.000
_cell.length_c   1.000
_cell.angle_alpha   90.00
_cell.angle_beta   90.00
_cell.angle_gamma   90.00
#
_symmetry.space_group_name_H-M   'P 1'
#
loop_
_entity.id
_entity.type
_entity.pdbx_description
1 polymer ?
#
loop_
_entity_poly.entity_id
_entity_poly.type
_entity_poly.pdbx_seq_one_letter_code
_entity_poly.pdbx_strand_id
1 'polypeptide(L)'
;MNKISLLALIGTGLSLLMLLHSLWQLDLICVQPVWSEYWSSPPGGLFKQPFQCGFWFRTTVGNAYDLYLGMAVVSWFVLLVSLFGLFYNERKKVKKLEKKLRSQQYANS
;
A
#
# COMPACT_ATOMS: atom_id res chain seq x y z
N MET A 1 -12.85 -2.45 20.78
CA MET A 1 -11.71 -1.99 19.95
C MET A 1 -11.85 -0.49 19.72
N ASN A 2 -10.80 0.32 19.88
CA ASN A 2 -10.88 1.78 19.66
C ASN A 2 -11.14 2.08 18.17
N LYS A 3 -12.04 3.03 17.86
CA LYS A 3 -12.36 3.44 16.48
C LYS A 3 -11.10 3.81 15.66
N ILE A 4 -10.13 4.45 16.31
CA ILE A 4 -8.83 4.82 15.72
C ILE A 4 -8.00 3.58 15.35
N SER A 5 -7.97 2.56 16.21
CA SER A 5 -7.26 1.32 15.93
C SER A 5 -7.92 0.53 14.80
N LEU A 6 -9.26 0.52 14.74
CA LEU A 6 -10.01 -0.12 13.65
C LEU A 6 -9.74 0.57 12.30
N LEU A 7 -9.77 1.90 12.26
CA LEU A 7 -9.48 2.67 11.04
C LEU A 7 -8.05 2.46 10.57
N ALA A 8 -7.07 2.45 11.48
CA ALA A 8 -5.69 2.18 11.12
C ALA A 8 -5.50 0.75 10.59
N LEU A 9 -6.22 -0.23 11.14
CA LEU A 9 -6.13 -1.63 10.71
C LEU A 9 -6.75 -1.83 9.30
N ILE A 10 -7.90 -1.20 9.05
CA ILE A 10 -8.53 -1.16 7.73
C ILE A 10 -7.62 -0.44 6.73
N GLY A 11 -7.05 0.70 7.13
CA GLY A 11 -6.09 1.47 6.32
C GLY A 11 -4.86 0.66 5.95
N THR A 12 -4.28 -0.09 6.89
CA THR A 12 -3.15 -0.99 6.61
C THR A 12 -3.53 -2.12 5.66
N GLY A 13 -4.70 -2.74 5.84
CA GLY A 13 -5.16 -3.85 4.98
C GLY A 13 -5.40 -3.41 3.54
N LEU A 14 -6.11 -2.30 3.35
CA LEU A 14 -6.35 -1.72 2.03
C LEU A 14 -5.06 -1.29 1.34
N SER A 15 -4.15 -0.65 2.08
CA SER A 15 -2.88 -0.19 1.52
C SER A 15 -1.97 -1.36 1.15
N LEU A 16 -1.98 -2.45 1.92
CA LEU A 16 -1.25 -3.67 1.58
C LEU A 16 -1.78 -4.31 0.29
N LEU A 17 -3.10 -4.39 0.15
CA LEU A 17 -3.73 -4.92 -1.06
C LEU A 17 -3.43 -4.06 -2.29
N MET A 18 -3.53 -2.72 -2.16
CA MET A 18 -3.16 -1.80 -3.25
C MET A 18 -1.68 -1.90 -3.60
N LEU A 19 -0.80 -2.03 -2.60
CA LEU A 19 0.63 -2.19 -2.83
C LEU A 19 0.92 -3.49 -3.58
N LEU A 20 0.41 -4.63 -3.11
CA LEU A 20 0.59 -5.93 -3.77
C LEU A 20 0.05 -5.93 -5.20
N HIS A 21 -1.13 -5.35 -5.40
CA HIS A 21 -1.72 -5.21 -6.73
C HIS A 21 -0.86 -4.34 -7.65
N SER A 22 -0.35 -3.20 -7.15
CA SER A 22 0.52 -2.31 -7.92
C SER A 22 1.85 -2.95 -8.29
N LEU A 23 2.48 -3.68 -7.36
CA LEU A 23 3.73 -4.40 -7.59
C LEU A 23 3.53 -5.54 -8.60
N TRP A 24 2.43 -6.28 -8.49
CA TRP A 24 2.08 -7.32 -9.45
C TRP A 24 1.88 -6.75 -10.87
N GLN A 25 1.21 -5.60 -11.00
CA GLN A 25 1.04 -4.93 -12.30
C GLN A 25 2.36 -4.37 -12.84
N LEU A 26 3.22 -3.81 -11.99
CA LEU A 26 4.56 -3.36 -12.38
C LEU A 26 5.44 -4.52 -12.86
N ASP A 27 5.39 -5.66 -12.18
CA ASP A 27 6.12 -6.87 -12.58
C ASP A 27 5.66 -7.35 -13.98
N LEU A 28 4.35 -7.40 -14.19
CA LEU A 28 3.75 -7.71 -15.50
C LEU A 28 4.13 -6.71 -16.61
N ILE A 29 4.35 -5.44 -16.28
CA ILE A 29 4.80 -4.42 -17.22
C ILE A 29 6.30 -4.60 -17.55
N CYS A 30 7.12 -4.93 -16.55
CA CYS A 30 8.57 -5.05 -16.67
C CYS A 30 9.02 -6.34 -17.38
N VAL A 31 8.30 -7.45 -17.23
CA VAL A 31 8.71 -8.78 -17.72
C VAL A 31 8.43 -9.01 -19.23
N GLN A 32 7.96 -7.99 -19.97
CA GLN A 32 7.31 -8.09 -21.30
C GLN A 32 5.91 -8.71 -21.21
N PRO A 33 4.97 -8.21 -22.05
CA PRO A 33 3.56 -8.53 -21.89
C PRO A 33 3.33 -9.99 -22.26
N VAL A 34 2.88 -10.78 -21.30
CA VAL A 34 2.29 -12.13 -21.51
C VAL A 34 1.06 -12.06 -22.46
N TRP A 35 0.67 -10.86 -22.89
CA TRP A 35 -0.50 -10.52 -23.69
C TRP A 35 -0.16 -9.94 -25.08
N SER A 36 1.11 -9.84 -25.50
CA SER A 36 1.36 -9.40 -26.88
C SER A 36 1.11 -10.56 -27.85
N GLU A 37 0.13 -10.38 -28.74
CA GLU A 37 0.07 -11.07 -30.04
C GLU A 37 1.29 -10.78 -30.93
N TYR A 38 2.17 -9.86 -30.51
CA TYR A 38 3.34 -9.41 -31.25
C TYR A 38 4.64 -9.94 -30.64
N TRP A 39 4.96 -11.19 -30.96
CA TRP A 39 6.34 -11.71 -30.95
C TRP A 39 7.26 -11.02 -31.99
N SER A 40 6.79 -9.99 -32.69
CA SER A 40 7.43 -9.40 -33.88
C SER A 40 7.33 -7.87 -34.00
N SER A 41 7.11 -7.14 -32.90
CA SER A 41 7.16 -5.66 -32.98
C SER A 41 8.60 -5.14 -33.08
N PRO A 42 8.90 -4.20 -33.99
CA PRO A 42 10.26 -3.72 -34.26
C PRO A 42 10.88 -3.01 -33.04
N PRO A 43 12.22 -3.04 -32.92
CA PRO A 43 12.93 -2.47 -31.79
C PRO A 43 12.69 -0.96 -31.73
N GLY A 44 12.11 -0.49 -30.62
CA GLY A 44 11.85 0.93 -30.35
C GLY A 44 10.40 1.31 -30.00
N GLY A 45 9.45 0.36 -30.03
CA GLY A 45 8.01 0.66 -29.91
C GLY A 45 7.33 0.43 -28.56
N LEU A 46 8.02 -0.07 -27.53
CA LEU A 46 7.41 -0.48 -26.25
C LEU A 46 6.60 0.62 -25.55
N PHE A 47 6.98 1.89 -25.71
CA PHE A 47 6.29 3.03 -25.10
C PHE A 47 4.90 3.33 -25.65
N LYS A 48 4.59 2.91 -26.88
CA LYS A 48 3.33 3.27 -27.57
C LYS A 48 2.31 2.13 -27.64
N GLN A 49 2.64 0.94 -27.14
CA GLN A 49 1.71 -0.17 -27.18
C GLN A 49 0.58 0.02 -26.16
N PRO A 50 -0.68 -0.31 -26.52
CA PRO A 50 -1.80 -0.24 -25.61
C PRO A 50 -1.66 -1.32 -24.54
N PHE A 51 -1.47 -0.90 -23.29
CA PHE A 51 -1.51 -1.74 -22.11
C PHE A 51 -2.91 -1.69 -21.50
N GLN A 52 -3.53 -2.84 -21.31
CA GLN A 52 -4.85 -2.92 -20.69
C GLN A 52 -4.70 -2.98 -19.17
N CYS A 53 -4.81 -1.81 -18.52
CA CYS A 53 -4.86 -1.67 -17.08
C CYS A 53 -6.25 -2.10 -16.57
N GLY A 54 -6.42 -3.40 -16.28
CA GLY A 54 -7.68 -3.94 -15.75
C GLY A 54 -8.81 -4.08 -16.79
N PHE A 55 -10.05 -4.18 -16.33
CA PHE A 55 -11.18 -4.59 -17.19
C PHE A 55 -11.60 -3.55 -18.25
N TRP A 56 -11.28 -2.25 -18.09
CA TRP A 56 -11.88 -1.20 -18.94
C TRP A 56 -10.96 -0.05 -19.38
N PHE A 57 -9.73 0.09 -18.88
CA PHE A 57 -8.84 1.19 -19.26
C PHE A 57 -7.69 0.72 -20.17
N ARG A 58 -7.65 1.23 -21.40
CA ARG A 58 -6.48 1.11 -22.29
C ARG A 58 -5.61 2.35 -22.11
N THR A 59 -4.39 2.17 -21.64
CA THR A 59 -3.42 3.26 -21.48
C THR A 59 -2.11 2.86 -22.16
N THR A 60 -1.19 3.80 -22.40
CA THR A 60 0.15 3.44 -22.92
C THR A 60 0.99 2.79 -21.82
N VAL A 61 1.89 1.87 -22.17
CA VAL A 61 2.77 1.18 -21.21
C VAL A 61 3.48 2.16 -20.25
N GLY A 62 3.99 3.28 -20.77
CA GLY A 62 4.65 4.30 -19.94
C GLY A 62 3.71 4.95 -18.93
N ASN A 63 2.48 5.31 -19.34
CA ASN A 63 1.50 5.92 -18.45
C ASN A 63 0.97 4.90 -17.42
N ALA A 64 0.85 3.63 -17.80
CA ALA A 64 0.53 2.54 -16.87
C ALA A 64 1.63 2.38 -15.81
N TYR A 65 2.89 2.36 -16.23
CA TYR A 65 4.04 2.25 -15.33
C TYR A 65 4.06 3.39 -14.31
N ASP A 66 3.96 4.65 -14.77
CA ASP A 66 3.95 5.82 -13.89
C ASP A 66 2.76 5.80 -12.91
N LEU A 67 1.59 5.36 -13.38
CA LEU A 67 0.40 5.21 -12.55
C LEU A 67 0.59 4.15 -11.44
N TYR A 68 1.02 2.94 -11.80
CA TYR A 68 1.21 1.86 -10.82
C TYR A 68 2.38 2.14 -9.87
N LEU A 69 3.45 2.77 -10.36
CA LEU A 69 4.55 3.23 -9.52
C LEU A 69 4.06 4.30 -8.53
N GLY A 70 3.28 5.27 -8.99
CA GLY A 70 2.64 6.27 -8.14
C GLY A 70 1.73 5.64 -7.08
N MET A 71 0.90 4.67 -7.46
CA MET A 71 0.05 3.94 -6.52
C MET A 71 0.86 3.14 -5.49
N ALA A 72 1.97 2.52 -5.90
CA ALA A 72 2.87 1.83 -4.99
C ALA A 72 3.47 2.79 -3.94
N VAL A 73 3.94 3.97 -4.37
CA VAL A 73 4.49 5.01 -3.49
C VAL A 73 3.45 5.52 -2.50
N VAL A 74 2.24 5.82 -2.98
CA VAL A 74 1.14 6.29 -2.10
C VAL A 74 0.77 5.20 -1.10
N SER A 75 0.69 3.94 -1.54
CA SER A 75 0.38 2.80 -0.66
C SER A 75 1.44 2.63 0.45
N TRP A 76 2.72 2.77 0.10
CA TRP A 76 3.81 2.80 1.07
C TRP A 76 3.67 3.93 2.10
N PHE A 77 3.33 5.14 1.66
CA PHE A 77 3.14 6.26 2.56
C PHE A 77 1.99 6.02 3.56
N VAL A 78 0.85 5.52 3.07
CA VAL A 78 -0.31 5.20 3.92
C VAL A 78 0.01 4.08 4.90
N LEU A 79 0.79 3.06 4.51
CA LEU A 79 1.26 2.02 5.42
C LEU A 79 2.11 2.59 6.55
N LEU A 80 3.09 3.43 6.22
CA LEU A 80 3.97 4.07 7.22
C LEU A 80 3.18 4.93 8.21
N VAL A 81 2.24 5.76 7.72
CA VAL A 81 1.40 6.62 8.58
C VAL A 81 0.50 5.78 9.49
N SER A 82 -0.12 4.73 8.93
CA SER A 82 -1.02 3.85 9.69
C SER A 82 -0.27 3.05 10.77
N LEU A 83 0.91 2.52 10.44
CA LEU A 83 1.79 1.82 11.39
C LEU A 83 2.28 2.74 12.49
N PHE A 84 2.74 3.95 12.13
CA PHE A 84 3.18 4.95 13.10
C PHE A 84 2.03 5.35 14.06
N GLY A 85 0.82 5.55 13.52
CA GLY A 85 -0.37 5.86 14.32
C GLY A 85 -0.74 4.74 15.30
N LEU A 86 -0.67 3.47 14.87
CA LEU A 86 -0.88 2.31 15.75
C LEU A 86 0.16 2.27 16.87
N PHE A 87 1.43 2.41 16.53
CA PHE A 87 2.52 2.36 17.50
C PHE A 87 2.44 3.50 18.53
N TYR A 88 2.11 4.72 18.08
CA TYR A 88 1.89 5.86 18.95
C TYR A 88 0.73 5.64 19.93
N ASN A 89 -0.38 5.06 19.45
CA ASN A 89 -1.55 4.78 20.27
C ASN A 89 -1.28 3.70 21.32
N GLU A 90 -0.57 2.64 20.96
CA GLU A 90 -0.16 1.59 21.91
C GLU A 90 0.77 2.13 23.00
N ARG A 91 1.78 2.94 22.64
CA ARG A 91 2.63 3.60 23.65
C ARG A 91 1.83 4.47 24.62
N LYS A 92 0.80 5.18 24.14
CA LYS A 92 -0.07 6.00 24.99
C LYS A 92 -0.91 5.14 25.94
N LYS A 93 -1.41 3.99 25.49
CA LYS A 93 -2.15 3.05 26.35
C LYS A 93 -1.26 2.48 27.44
N VAL A 94 -0.05 2.03 27.10
CA VAL A 94 0.92 1.48 28.05
C VAL A 94 1.24 2.50 29.15
N LYS A 95 1.58 3.74 28.78
CA LYS A 95 1.83 4.82 29.76
C LYS A 95 0.63 5.08 30.68
N LYS A 96 -0.60 5.00 30.15
CA LYS A 96 -1.82 5.19 30.95
C LYS A 96 -2.06 4.04 31.92
N LEU A 97 -1.78 2.80 31.50
CA LEU A 97 -1.84 1.60 32.34
C LEU A 97 -0.80 1.63 33.46
N GLU A 98 0.45 1.97 33.14
CA GLU A 98 1.51 2.14 34.14
C GLU A 98 1.17 3.19 35.21
N LYS A 99 0.57 4.32 34.79
CA LYS A 99 0.14 5.37 35.73
C LYS A 99 -0.97 4.88 36.65
N LYS A 100 -1.94 4.12 36.12
CA LYS A 100 -3.02 3.52 36.92
C LYS A 100 -2.49 2.49 37.92
N LEU A 101 -1.59 1.62 37.48
CA LEU A 101 -0.99 0.59 38.33
C LEU A 101 -0.22 1.22 39.50
N ARG A 102 0.60 2.25 39.22
CA ARG A 102 1.30 3.01 40.27
C ARG A 102 0.34 3.65 41.25
N SER A 103 -0.73 4.31 40.79
CA SER A 103 -1.70 4.93 41.71
C SER A 103 -2.41 3.91 42.60
N GLN A 104 -2.64 2.68 42.12
CA GLN A 104 -3.23 1.61 42.95
C GLN A 104 -2.26 1.07 43.99
N GLN A 105 -0.97 0.96 43.66
CA GLN A 105 0.05 0.57 44.63
C GLN A 105 0.15 1.57 45.78
N TYR A 106 0.16 2.87 45.49
CA TYR A 106 0.17 3.91 46.53
C TYR A 106 -1.12 3.96 47.36
N ALA A 107 -2.27 3.59 46.80
CA ALA A 107 -3.54 3.56 47.54
C ALA A 107 -3.67 2.34 48.49
N ASN A 108 -2.89 1.28 48.24
CA ASN A 108 -2.86 0.06 49.05
C ASN A 108 -1.68 0.02 50.04
N SER A 109 -0.85 1.08 50.07
CA SER A 109 0.27 1.26 51.02
C SER A 109 -0.18 2.17 52.16
#